data_AF-A0A959KP65-F1
#
_entry.id   AF-A0A959KP65-F1
#
_cell.length_a   1.000
_cell.length_b   1.000
_cell.length_c   1.000
_cell.angle_alpha   90.00
_cell.angle_beta   90.00
_cell.angle_gamma   90.00
#
_symmetry.space_group_name_H-M   'P 1'
#
loop_
_entity.id
_entity.type
_entity.pdbx_description
1 polymer ?
#
loop_
_entity_poly.entity_id
_entity_poly.type
_entity_poly.pdbx_seq_one_letter_code
_entity_poly.pdbx_strand_id
1 'polypeptide(L)'
;MELVNNVSPTLWELISQPWHWAVSGAAIAGIVFLMTWMGRSFGVSYTFKSMCTLAGAGKRFSFFDMDMKTEYWRLAFVGGAVVGGFLTANFLQSPEPVAISQSTIAHLQEWGIQYPTSVEQEA
;
A
#
# COMPACT_ATOMS: atom_id res chain seq x y z
N MET A 1 -27.39 14.97 26.46
CA MET A 1 -26.74 13.66 26.46
C MET A 1 -27.29 12.69 25.41
N GLU A 2 -28.20 12.99 24.46
CA GLU A 2 -28.73 11.89 23.61
C GLU A 2 -29.00 12.16 22.12
N LEU A 3 -28.75 13.35 21.55
CA LEU A 3 -29.20 13.63 20.16
C LEU A 3 -28.07 13.85 19.12
N VAL A 4 -26.79 13.86 19.50
CA VAL A 4 -25.65 13.86 18.55
C VAL A 4 -24.95 12.50 18.48
N ASN A 5 -25.22 11.59 19.41
CA ASN A 5 -24.66 10.24 19.42
C ASN A 5 -25.38 9.25 18.48
N ASN A 6 -26.29 9.74 17.62
CA ASN A 6 -27.04 8.92 16.67
C ASN A 6 -26.98 9.44 15.23
N VAL A 7 -26.03 10.32 14.92
CA VAL A 7 -25.78 10.78 13.56
C VAL A 7 -24.60 9.98 13.04
N SER A 8 -24.91 9.07 12.09
CA SER A 8 -24.00 8.31 11.25
C SER A 8 -22.57 8.86 11.24
N PRO A 9 -21.51 8.06 11.53
CA PRO A 9 -20.17 8.49 11.23
C PRO A 9 -20.19 8.91 9.76
N THR A 10 -19.84 10.16 9.47
CA THR A 10 -19.66 10.56 8.09
C THR A 10 -18.66 9.58 7.48
N LEU A 11 -18.85 9.19 6.22
CA LEU A 11 -17.98 8.20 5.57
C LEU A 11 -16.49 8.60 5.67
N TRP A 12 -16.25 9.90 5.78
CA TRP A 12 -14.96 10.51 6.06
C TRP A 12 -14.38 10.19 7.43
N GLU A 13 -15.14 10.37 8.51
CA GLU A 13 -14.72 10.01 9.89
C GLU A 13 -14.33 8.53 9.97
N LEU A 14 -15.13 7.64 9.39
CA LEU A 14 -14.88 6.21 9.40
C LEU A 14 -13.57 5.85 8.68
N ILE A 15 -13.25 6.51 7.57
CA ILE A 15 -12.03 6.26 6.79
C ILE A 15 -10.80 6.91 7.45
N SER A 16 -10.97 8.02 8.16
CA SER A 16 -9.85 8.79 8.74
C SER A 16 -9.31 8.25 10.07
N GLN A 17 -10.06 7.39 10.76
CA GLN A 17 -9.60 6.80 12.02
C GLN A 17 -8.41 5.83 11.80
N PRO A 18 -7.61 5.50 12.83
CA PRO A 18 -6.61 4.45 12.73
C PRO A 18 -7.30 3.07 12.68
N TRP A 19 -7.21 2.39 11.54
CA TRP A 19 -7.78 1.05 11.37
C TRP A 19 -6.83 0.00 11.95
N HIS A 20 -7.39 -1.04 12.56
CA HIS A 20 -6.60 -2.18 12.98
C HIS A 20 -6.00 -2.89 11.75
N TRP A 21 -4.73 -3.30 11.85
CA TRP A 21 -3.98 -3.94 10.77
C TRP A 21 -4.66 -5.21 10.20
N ALA A 22 -5.50 -5.89 10.99
CA ALA A 22 -6.28 -7.05 10.54
C ALA A 22 -7.23 -6.70 9.39
N VAL A 23 -7.74 -5.46 9.33
CA VAL A 23 -8.62 -5.05 8.24
C VAL A 23 -7.84 -4.93 6.94
N SER A 24 -6.64 -4.35 6.98
CA SER A 24 -5.72 -4.33 5.84
C SER A 24 -5.34 -5.75 5.42
N GLY A 25 -5.10 -6.65 6.37
CA GLY A 25 -4.82 -8.06 6.10
C GLY A 25 -5.97 -8.77 5.38
N ALA A 26 -7.21 -8.57 5.83
CA ALA A 26 -8.41 -9.11 5.19
C ALA A 26 -8.62 -8.55 3.78
N ALA A 27 -8.39 -7.25 3.59
CA ALA A 27 -8.47 -6.61 2.28
C ALA A 27 -7.43 -7.17 1.29
N ILE A 28 -6.17 -7.31 1.72
CA ILE A 28 -5.09 -7.88 0.91
C ILE A 28 -5.42 -9.34 0.55
N ALA A 29 -5.85 -10.14 1.53
CA ALA A 29 -6.24 -11.52 1.31
C ALA A 29 -7.39 -11.63 0.29
N GLY A 30 -8.40 -10.75 0.39
CA GLY A 30 -9.51 -10.68 -0.56
C GLY A 30 -9.06 -10.36 -1.99
N ILE A 31 -8.15 -9.39 -2.14
CA ILE A 31 -7.59 -9.02 -3.45
C ILE A 31 -6.80 -10.19 -4.05
N VAL A 32 -5.90 -10.80 -3.27
CA VAL A 32 -5.08 -11.94 -3.72
C VAL A 32 -5.96 -13.16 -4.05
N PHE A 33 -7.01 -13.39 -3.28
CA PHE A 33 -7.99 -14.45 -3.53
C PHE A 33 -8.73 -14.22 -4.85
N LEU A 34 -9.29 -13.01 -5.05
CA LEU A 34 -9.99 -12.64 -6.29
C LEU A 34 -9.08 -12.78 -7.52
N MET A 35 -7.82 -12.39 -7.37
CA MET A 35 -6.78 -12.45 -8.38
C MET A 35 -6.44 -13.89 -8.78
N THR A 36 -6.25 -14.75 -7.77
CA THR A 36 -5.95 -16.18 -7.97
C THR A 36 -7.15 -16.93 -8.54
N TRP A 37 -8.37 -16.58 -8.12
CA TRP A 37 -9.62 -17.14 -8.64
C TRP A 37 -9.79 -16.90 -10.14
N MET A 38 -9.38 -15.72 -10.63
CA MET A 38 -9.42 -15.39 -12.06
C MET A 38 -8.22 -15.98 -12.85
N GLY A 39 -7.41 -16.84 -12.21
CA GLY A 39 -6.25 -17.49 -12.82
C GLY A 39 -5.06 -16.57 -13.04
N ARG A 40 -5.02 -15.39 -12.38
CA ARG A 40 -3.95 -14.40 -12.55
C ARG A 40 -3.01 -14.43 -11.34
N SER A 41 -1.71 -14.59 -11.59
CA SER A 41 -0.72 -14.58 -10.49
C SER A 41 -0.48 -13.16 -9.96
N PHE A 42 -0.52 -13.02 -8.63
CA PHE A 42 -0.12 -11.82 -7.90
C PHE A 42 1.40 -11.74 -7.84
N GLY A 43 2.02 -10.81 -8.59
CA GLY A 43 3.48 -10.71 -8.64
C GLY A 43 3.96 -9.36 -9.16
N VAL A 44 4.36 -8.48 -8.23
CA VAL A 44 4.91 -7.13 -8.55
C VAL A 44 6.25 -7.24 -9.29
N SER A 45 7.08 -8.24 -8.97
CA SER A 45 8.39 -8.44 -9.62
C SER A 45 8.27 -8.74 -11.12
N TYR A 46 7.23 -9.48 -11.53
CA TYR A 46 6.94 -9.71 -12.94
C TYR A 46 6.48 -8.43 -13.65
N THR A 47 5.79 -7.53 -12.96
CA THR A 47 5.43 -6.20 -13.51
C THR A 47 6.66 -5.35 -13.81
N PHE A 48 7.69 -5.35 -12.94
CA PHE A 48 8.96 -4.66 -13.21
C PHE A 48 9.64 -5.21 -14.45
N LYS A 49 9.64 -6.54 -14.61
CA LYS A 49 10.19 -7.20 -15.79
C LYS A 49 9.44 -6.78 -17.06
N SER A 50 8.10 -6.75 -17.01
CA SER A 50 7.25 -6.25 -18.09
C SER A 50 7.51 -4.78 -18.42
N MET A 51 7.71 -3.92 -17.42
CA MET A 51 8.10 -2.52 -17.64
C MET A 51 9.46 -2.41 -18.36
N CYS A 52 10.45 -3.22 -17.99
CA CYS A 52 11.73 -3.28 -18.67
C CYS A 52 11.61 -3.76 -20.13
N THR A 53 10.74 -4.74 -20.39
CA THR A 53 10.41 -5.18 -21.75
C THR A 53 9.82 -4.05 -22.59
N LEU A 54 8.88 -3.26 -22.05
CA LEU A 54 8.30 -2.08 -22.69
C LEU A 54 9.33 -0.99 -22.99
N ALA A 55 10.29 -0.80 -22.09
CA ALA A 55 11.41 0.13 -22.28
C ALA A 55 12.44 -0.33 -23.34
N GLY A 56 12.21 -1.47 -24.01
CA GLY A 56 13.03 -1.97 -25.11
C GLY A 56 14.10 -2.98 -24.70
N ALA A 57 14.18 -3.37 -23.42
CA ALA A 57 15.13 -4.39 -22.97
C ALA A 57 14.83 -5.79 -23.54
N GLY A 58 13.58 -6.05 -23.96
CA GLY A 58 13.16 -7.30 -24.60
C GLY A 58 13.87 -7.59 -25.91
N LYS A 59 14.31 -6.55 -26.65
CA LYS A 59 15.09 -6.72 -27.90
C LYS A 59 16.57 -7.03 -27.66
N ARG A 60 17.07 -6.84 -26.44
CA ARG A 60 18.50 -6.96 -26.10
C ARG A 60 18.80 -8.22 -25.28
N PHE A 61 17.81 -8.76 -24.57
CA PHE A 61 17.96 -9.91 -23.69
C PHE A 61 16.70 -10.78 -23.72
N SER A 62 16.85 -12.06 -24.10
CA SER A 62 15.75 -13.04 -24.18
C SER A 62 15.01 -13.24 -22.85
N PHE A 63 15.66 -12.97 -21.71
CA PHE A 63 14.98 -12.98 -20.41
C PHE A 63 13.83 -11.96 -20.37
N PHE A 64 13.97 -10.78 -21.00
CA PHE A 64 12.95 -9.73 -21.02
C PHE A 64 12.04 -9.80 -22.24
N ASP A 65 12.05 -10.87 -23.02
CA ASP A 65 11.10 -11.04 -24.14
C ASP A 65 9.83 -11.74 -23.63
N MET A 66 8.83 -10.96 -23.23
CA MET A 66 7.56 -11.47 -22.70
C MET A 66 6.36 -10.76 -23.35
N ASP A 67 5.31 -11.53 -23.66
CA ASP A 67 4.10 -11.05 -24.31
C ASP A 67 3.31 -10.06 -23.42
N MET A 68 3.40 -8.78 -23.76
CA MET A 68 2.70 -7.67 -23.08
C MET A 68 1.19 -7.86 -22.95
N LYS A 69 0.57 -8.57 -23.91
CA LYS A 69 -0.88 -8.77 -23.95
C LYS A 69 -1.38 -9.65 -22.81
N THR A 70 -0.57 -10.59 -22.34
CA THR A 70 -0.93 -11.50 -21.24
C THR A 70 -0.83 -10.80 -19.87
N GLU A 71 -0.03 -9.74 -19.80
CA GLU A 71 0.40 -9.10 -18.55
C GLU A 71 -0.24 -7.73 -18.26
N TYR A 72 -1.12 -7.24 -19.16
CA TYR A 72 -1.77 -5.93 -19.03
C TYR A 72 -2.47 -5.72 -17.69
N TRP A 73 -3.05 -6.78 -17.14
CA TRP A 73 -3.78 -6.69 -15.88
C TRP A 73 -2.88 -6.48 -14.65
N ARG A 74 -1.63 -6.97 -14.68
CA ARG A 74 -0.66 -6.68 -13.61
C ARG A 74 -0.21 -5.22 -13.63
N LEU A 75 -0.10 -4.62 -14.82
CA LEU A 75 0.18 -3.18 -14.98
C LEU A 75 -0.98 -2.32 -14.47
N ALA A 76 -2.22 -2.69 -14.79
CA ALA A 76 -3.41 -2.01 -14.26
C ALA A 76 -3.47 -2.07 -12.73
N PHE A 77 -3.14 -3.23 -12.14
CA PHE A 77 -3.07 -3.40 -10.69
C PHE A 77 -2.03 -2.48 -10.04
N VAL A 78 -0.78 -2.48 -10.55
CA VAL A 78 0.28 -1.61 -10.02
C VAL A 78 -0.04 -0.13 -10.22
N GLY A 79 -0.61 0.24 -11.38
CA GLY A 79 -1.08 1.61 -11.61
C GLY A 79 -2.14 2.03 -10.59
N GLY A 80 -3.10 1.15 -10.30
CA GLY A 80 -4.09 1.38 -9.23
C GLY A 80 -3.46 1.54 -7.85
N ALA A 81 -2.44 0.75 -7.52
CA ALA A 81 -1.72 0.86 -6.26
C ALA A 81 -0.97 2.20 -6.12
N VAL A 82 -0.33 2.67 -7.20
CA VAL A 82 0.36 3.99 -7.21
C VAL A 82 -0.64 5.12 -7.01
N VAL A 83 -1.75 5.10 -7.73
CA VAL A 83 -2.81 6.12 -7.59
C VAL A 83 -3.43 6.07 -6.19
N GLY A 84 -3.70 4.88 -5.67
CA GLY A 84 -4.22 4.70 -4.31
C GLY A 84 -3.26 5.22 -3.25
N GLY A 85 -1.96 4.91 -3.36
CA GLY A 85 -0.93 5.43 -2.46
C GLY A 85 -0.83 6.96 -2.50
N PHE A 86 -0.88 7.55 -3.70
CA PHE A 86 -0.89 9.00 -3.87
C PHE A 86 -2.11 9.66 -3.21
N LEU A 87 -3.30 9.08 -3.41
CA LEU A 87 -4.52 9.59 -2.79
C LEU A 87 -4.45 9.47 -1.26
N THR A 88 -4.03 8.33 -0.72
CA THR A 88 -3.90 8.15 0.73
C THR A 88 -2.88 9.11 1.34
N ALA A 89 -1.73 9.32 0.69
CA ALA A 89 -0.69 10.24 1.18
C ALA A 89 -1.18 11.70 1.24
N ASN A 90 -1.99 12.15 0.28
CA ASN A 90 -2.46 13.54 0.25
C ASN A 90 -3.74 13.77 1.08
N PHE A 91 -4.60 12.77 1.23
CA PHE A 91 -5.93 12.93 1.81
C PHE A 91 -6.14 12.25 3.17
N LEU A 92 -5.37 11.22 3.51
CA LEU A 92 -5.53 10.39 4.70
C LEU A 92 -4.36 10.49 5.69
N GLN A 93 -3.48 11.49 5.51
CA GLN A 93 -2.34 11.67 6.42
C GLN A 93 -2.84 12.04 7.82
N SER A 94 -2.57 11.16 8.80
CA SER A 94 -2.92 11.42 10.20
C SER A 94 -1.84 12.32 10.84
N PRO A 95 -2.22 13.37 11.58
CA PRO A 95 -1.29 14.19 12.35
C PRO A 95 -0.80 13.50 13.63
N GLU A 96 -1.33 12.32 13.97
CA GLU A 96 -0.94 11.60 15.19
C GLU A 96 0.26 10.67 14.92
N PRO A 97 1.34 10.75 15.71
CA PRO A 97 2.51 9.89 15.54
C PRO A 97 2.14 8.41 15.73
N VAL A 98 2.78 7.53 14.95
CA VAL A 98 2.53 6.10 15.03
C VAL A 98 2.85 5.62 16.46
N ALA A 99 1.84 5.09 17.16
CA ALA A 99 1.99 4.60 18.51
C ALA A 99 2.77 3.28 18.51
N ILE A 100 4.08 3.35 18.72
CA ILE A 100 4.97 2.20 18.82
C ILE A 100 5.25 1.87 20.30
N SER A 101 5.50 0.59 20.60
CA SER A 101 5.80 0.13 21.97
C SER A 101 7.14 0.68 22.49
N GLN A 102 7.23 0.92 23.80
CA GLN A 102 8.44 1.46 24.44
C GLN A 102 9.67 0.55 24.28
N SER A 103 9.48 -0.77 24.25
CA SER A 103 10.57 -1.71 23.99
C SER A 103 11.13 -1.57 22.58
N THR A 104 10.28 -1.32 21.59
CA THR A 104 10.73 -1.06 20.20
C THR A 104 11.52 0.24 20.11
N ILE A 105 11.15 1.29 20.84
CA ILE A 105 11.89 2.57 20.88
C ILE A 105 13.29 2.36 21.47
N ALA A 106 13.40 1.59 22.57
CA ALA A 106 14.69 1.28 23.18
C ALA A 106 15.61 0.51 22.21
N HIS A 107 15.08 -0.48 21.48
CA HIS A 107 15.84 -1.23 20.47
C HIS A 107 16.25 -0.37 19.26
N LEU A 108 15.41 0.57 18.83
CA LEU A 108 15.74 1.50 17.75
C LEU A 108 16.92 2.42 18.15
N GLN A 109 16.94 2.87 19.41
CA GLN A 109 18.03 3.67 19.96
C GLN A 109 19.35 2.90 20.04
N GLU A 110 19.32 1.59 20.35
CA GLU A 110 20.49 0.72 20.30
C GLU A 110 21.11 0.63 18.90
N TRP A 111 20.30 0.71 17.84
CA TRP A 111 20.75 0.73 16.45
C TRP A 111 21.07 2.14 15.93
N GLY A 112 21.03 3.16 16.78
CA GLY A 112 21.30 4.54 16.42
C GLY A 112 20.20 5.19 15.58
N ILE A 113 19.01 4.59 15.52
CA ILE A 113 17.85 5.10 14.77
C ILE A 113 17.01 5.96 15.72
N GLN A 114 16.92 7.26 15.43
CA GLN A 114 16.04 8.17 16.17
C GLN A 114 14.60 7.99 15.70
N TYR A 115 13.71 7.65 16.62
CA TYR A 115 12.29 7.54 16.33
C TYR A 115 11.62 8.92 16.49
N PRO A 116 11.04 9.52 15.43
CA PRO A 116 10.39 10.82 15.53
C PRO A 116 9.14 10.72 16.41
N THR A 117 9.07 11.58 17.43
CA THR A 117 7.89 11.67 18.31
C THR A 117 6.79 12.60 17.77
N SER A 118 7.03 13.25 16.63
CA SER A 118 6.07 14.10 15.91
C SER A 118 6.28 14.05 14.39
N VAL A 119 5.19 14.17 13.63
CA VAL A 119 5.16 14.06 12.15
C VAL A 119 5.86 15.24 11.45
N GLU A 120 6.12 16.35 12.16
CA GLU A 120 6.91 17.49 11.66
C GLU A 120 8.38 17.17 11.39
N GLN A 121 8.89 16.02 11.84
CA GLN A 121 10.29 15.62 11.66
C GLN A 121 10.55 14.79 10.39
N GLU A 122 9.54 14.55 9.56
CA GLU A 122 9.66 13.82 8.28
C GLU A 122 9.91 14.74 7.06
N ALA A 123 10.12 16.04 7.29
CA ALA A 123 10.40 17.05 6.27
C ALA A 123 11.91 17.31 6.07
#